data_AF-A0A932WDV6-F1
#
_entry.id   AF-A0A932WDV6-F1
#
_cell.length_a   1.000
_cell.length_b   1.000
_cell.length_c   1.000
_cell.angle_alpha   90.00
_cell.angle_beta   90.00
_cell.angle_gamma   90.00
#
_symmetry.space_group_name_H-M   'P 1'
#
loop_
_entity.id
_entity.type
_entity.pdbx_description
1 polymer ?
#
loop_
_entity_poly.entity_id
_entity_poly.type
_entity_poly.pdbx_seq_one_letter_code
_entity_poly.pdbx_strand_id
1 'polypeptide(L)'
;MTSQAVQPQVLRDPPWVTRLFSSTEFSWLWLIARVYIGWNWLHAGWEKLTGDGWINQHGVAIKGFWQHAVAVPATGHPAIAYDWYRHFLSFMLDHGWAVWFGPLIAVGETLVGIALLVGFFTGIAAFFGAFMNWNFMLAGTASTNPVLGLIGILVMIAWKTAGWWGLDRLTLPLFGAPWQRGTLFGGKTMLGPPTEGRGLLRPITEWLLMLAGVGIAIYALKELRGPTQVSVLCTAAALVAVTGLGWAVRLAASTQRPR
;
A
#
# COMPACT_ATOMS: atom_id res chain seq x y z
N MET A 1 -51.54 -14.47 3.31
CA MET A 1 -50.61 -13.34 3.06
C MET A 1 -49.22 -13.92 2.88
N THR A 2 -48.79 -14.12 1.64
CA THR A 2 -47.45 -14.63 1.31
C THR A 2 -46.45 -13.50 1.45
N SER A 3 -45.59 -13.58 2.47
CA SER A 3 -44.44 -12.68 2.63
C SER A 3 -43.54 -12.82 1.41
N GLN A 4 -43.49 -11.80 0.54
CA GLN A 4 -42.46 -11.73 -0.49
C GLN A 4 -41.14 -11.41 0.22
N ALA A 5 -40.24 -12.40 0.26
CA ALA A 5 -38.88 -12.19 0.73
C ALA A 5 -38.20 -11.17 -0.19
N VAL A 6 -37.86 -10.01 0.35
CA VAL A 6 -37.03 -9.02 -0.34
C VAL A 6 -35.69 -9.67 -0.62
N GLN A 7 -35.40 -9.99 -1.88
CA GLN A 7 -34.09 -10.53 -2.25
C GLN A 7 -33.04 -9.44 -2.01
N PRO A 8 -31.96 -9.75 -1.26
CA PRO A 8 -30.91 -8.77 -1.02
C PRO A 8 -30.27 -8.37 -2.36
N GLN A 9 -30.46 -7.12 -2.77
CA GLN A 9 -29.80 -6.58 -3.95
C GLN A 9 -28.33 -6.28 -3.62
N VAL A 10 -27.42 -6.99 -4.27
CA VAL A 10 -25.98 -6.73 -4.15
C VAL A 10 -25.64 -5.46 -4.95
N LEU A 11 -25.17 -4.42 -4.25
CA LEU A 11 -24.69 -3.19 -4.89
C LEU A 11 -23.43 -3.50 -5.71
N ARG A 12 -23.40 -3.02 -6.96
CA ARG A 12 -22.23 -3.16 -7.83
C ARG A 12 -21.23 -2.05 -7.53
N ASP A 13 -19.95 -2.39 -7.60
CA ASP A 13 -18.88 -1.40 -7.48
C ASP A 13 -18.94 -0.38 -8.62
N PRO A 14 -18.68 0.91 -8.33
CA PRO A 14 -18.57 1.91 -9.39
C PRO A 14 -17.35 1.61 -10.30
N PRO A 15 -17.42 1.96 -11.60
CA PRO A 15 -16.37 1.60 -12.57
C PRO A 15 -14.96 2.09 -12.24
N TRP A 16 -14.84 3.19 -11.50
CA TRP A 16 -13.53 3.75 -11.14
C TRP A 16 -12.83 2.93 -10.03
N VAL A 17 -13.58 2.33 -9.09
CA VAL A 17 -13.03 1.46 -8.03
C VAL A 17 -12.47 0.18 -8.66
N THR A 18 -13.20 -0.42 -9.58
CA THR A 18 -12.75 -1.60 -10.32
C THR A 18 -11.51 -1.29 -11.15
N ARG A 19 -11.41 -0.12 -11.79
CA ARG A 19 -10.19 0.28 -12.50
C ARG A 19 -9.01 0.48 -11.56
N LEU A 20 -9.23 1.15 -10.43
CA LEU A 20 -8.17 1.48 -9.49
C LEU A 20 -7.61 0.24 -8.78
N PHE A 21 -8.46 -0.71 -8.35
CA PHE A 21 -8.05 -1.83 -7.49
C PHE A 21 -8.08 -3.21 -8.17
N SER A 22 -8.72 -3.34 -9.33
CA SER A 22 -8.90 -4.63 -10.02
C SER A 22 -8.49 -4.63 -11.49
N SER A 23 -7.92 -3.54 -12.00
CA SER A 23 -7.36 -3.47 -13.36
C SER A 23 -5.89 -3.05 -13.38
N THR A 24 -5.17 -3.43 -14.43
CA THR A 24 -3.75 -3.11 -14.58
C THR A 24 -3.48 -1.67 -15.01
N GLU A 25 -4.52 -0.89 -15.31
CA GLU A 25 -4.43 0.49 -15.81
C GLU A 25 -3.71 1.43 -14.83
N PHE A 26 -3.97 1.26 -13.52
CA PHE A 26 -3.37 2.06 -12.44
C PHE A 26 -2.26 1.31 -11.70
N SER A 27 -1.73 0.23 -12.27
CA SER A 27 -0.67 -0.57 -11.63
C SER A 27 0.61 0.23 -11.34
N TRP A 28 0.92 1.25 -12.13
CA TRP A 28 2.08 2.12 -11.93
C TRP A 28 1.94 3.00 -10.68
N LEU A 29 0.71 3.42 -10.31
CA LEU A 29 0.45 4.18 -9.09
C LEU A 29 0.76 3.31 -7.86
N TRP A 30 0.29 2.07 -7.90
CA TRP A 30 0.58 1.09 -6.86
C TRP A 30 2.04 0.72 -6.79
N LEU A 31 2.76 0.71 -7.92
CA LEU A 31 4.22 0.55 -7.93
C LEU A 31 4.90 1.68 -7.15
N ILE A 32 4.54 2.94 -7.39
CA ILE A 32 5.12 4.09 -6.66
C ILE A 32 4.83 3.96 -5.15
N ALA A 33 3.57 3.72 -4.80
CA ALA A 33 3.15 3.55 -3.41
C ALA A 33 3.94 2.41 -2.73
N ARG A 34 4.04 1.27 -3.41
CA ARG A 34 4.76 0.06 -2.97
C ARG A 34 6.25 0.30 -2.80
N VAL A 35 6.90 1.00 -3.75
CA VAL A 35 8.32 1.33 -3.66
C VAL A 35 8.58 2.27 -2.48
N TYR A 36 7.73 3.27 -2.29
CA TYR A 36 7.84 4.19 -1.16
C TYR A 36 7.75 3.47 0.19
N ILE A 37 6.70 2.68 0.43
CA ILE A 37 6.57 1.96 1.71
C ILE A 37 7.61 0.84 1.84
N GLY A 38 7.94 0.14 0.75
CA GLY A 38 8.92 -0.93 0.74
C GLY A 38 10.33 -0.44 1.07
N TRP A 39 10.71 0.72 0.56
CA TRP A 39 11.98 1.37 0.92
C TRP A 39 12.04 1.75 2.40
N ASN A 40 10.96 2.34 2.94
CA ASN A 40 10.93 2.70 4.36
C ASN A 40 11.04 1.47 5.28
N TRP A 41 10.34 0.37 4.94
CA TRP A 41 10.46 -0.89 5.66
C TRP A 41 11.85 -1.51 5.55
N LEU A 42 12.42 -1.54 4.35
CA LEU A 42 13.76 -2.08 4.14
C LEU A 42 14.80 -1.27 4.91
N HIS A 43 14.75 0.06 4.83
CA HIS A 43 15.67 0.94 5.53
C HIS A 43 15.57 0.74 7.05
N ALA A 44 14.35 0.80 7.61
CA ALA A 44 14.13 0.64 9.04
C ALA A 44 14.50 -0.76 9.55
N GLY A 45 14.24 -1.80 8.77
CA GLY A 45 14.66 -3.17 9.09
C GLY A 45 16.17 -3.33 9.01
N TRP A 46 16.80 -2.78 7.97
CA TRP A 46 18.24 -2.87 7.74
C TRP A 46 19.05 -2.19 8.85
N GLU A 47 18.61 -1.02 9.33
CA GLU A 47 19.21 -0.35 10.49
C GLU A 47 19.12 -1.21 11.76
N LYS A 48 18.04 -1.98 11.94
CA LYS A 48 17.89 -2.90 13.07
C LYS A 48 18.74 -4.16 12.91
N LEU A 49 18.92 -4.64 11.67
CA LEU A 49 19.75 -5.83 11.40
C LEU A 49 21.24 -5.53 11.59
N THR A 50 21.69 -4.36 11.13
CA THR A 50 23.12 -4.01 11.11
C THR A 50 23.55 -3.16 12.31
N GLY A 51 22.60 -2.49 12.97
CA GLY A 51 22.84 -1.70 14.17
C GLY A 51 22.83 -2.50 15.46
N ASP A 52 23.12 -1.79 16.55
CA ASP A 52 23.13 -2.35 17.90
C ASP A 52 21.74 -2.40 18.54
N GLY A 53 21.58 -3.20 19.58
CA GLY A 53 20.37 -3.24 20.41
C GLY A 53 19.26 -4.18 19.94
N TRP A 54 19.21 -4.58 18.66
CA TRP A 54 18.16 -5.45 18.13
C TRP A 54 18.60 -6.92 18.04
N ILE A 55 19.56 -7.23 17.17
CA ILE A 55 20.09 -8.60 17.01
C ILE A 55 21.27 -8.83 17.95
N ASN A 56 22.35 -8.05 17.80
CA ASN A 56 23.63 -8.28 18.47
C ASN A 56 23.55 -8.19 20.00
N GLN A 57 22.53 -7.51 20.53
CA GLN A 57 22.32 -7.32 21.97
C GLN A 57 20.97 -7.90 22.42
N HIS A 58 20.46 -8.94 21.76
CA HIS A 58 19.28 -9.69 22.22
C HIS A 58 18.07 -8.81 22.57
N GLY A 59 17.71 -7.88 21.69
CA GLY A 59 16.51 -7.06 21.83
C GLY A 59 16.53 -6.04 22.98
N VAL A 60 17.69 -5.60 23.46
CA VAL A 60 17.80 -4.50 24.44
C VAL A 60 17.08 -3.23 23.97
N ALA A 61 17.16 -2.87 22.68
CA ALA A 61 16.49 -1.69 22.12
C ALA A 61 14.96 -1.79 22.24
N ILE A 62 14.39 -2.93 21.88
CA ILE A 62 12.94 -3.14 21.98
C ILE A 62 12.48 -3.28 23.42
N LYS A 63 13.29 -3.89 24.30
CA LYS A 63 13.01 -3.95 25.73
C LYS A 63 12.89 -2.54 26.33
N GLY A 64 13.85 -1.67 26.02
CA GLY A 64 13.82 -0.27 26.46
C GLY A 64 12.61 0.48 25.90
N PHE A 65 12.32 0.30 24.61
CA PHE A 65 11.13 0.86 23.98
C PHE A 65 9.83 0.44 24.70
N TRP A 66 9.65 -0.86 24.98
CA TRP A 66 8.48 -1.35 25.70
C TRP A 66 8.40 -0.83 27.13
N GLN A 67 9.51 -0.78 27.86
CA GLN A 67 9.55 -0.23 29.22
C GLN A 67 9.11 1.23 29.25
N HIS A 68 9.52 2.02 28.26
CA HIS A 68 9.06 3.40 28.12
C HIS A 68 7.59 3.48 27.71
N ALA A 69 7.12 2.61 26.81
CA ALA A 69 5.74 2.61 26.32
C ALA A 69 4.72 2.26 27.43
N VAL A 70 5.06 1.32 28.32
CA VAL A 70 4.16 0.92 29.42
C VAL A 70 4.18 1.87 30.61
N ALA A 71 5.15 2.78 30.68
CA ALA A 71 5.24 3.75 31.77
C ALA A 71 4.04 4.70 31.77
N VAL A 72 3.48 4.94 32.96
CA VAL A 72 2.38 5.89 33.19
C VAL A 72 2.98 7.14 33.84
N PRO A 73 3.03 8.29 33.13
CA PRO A 73 3.53 9.53 33.69
C PRO A 73 2.67 10.02 34.85
N ALA A 74 3.29 10.66 35.85
CA ALA A 74 2.56 11.32 36.93
C ALA A 74 1.74 12.52 36.44
N THR A 75 2.18 13.15 35.34
CA THR A 75 1.50 14.25 34.66
C THR A 75 1.58 14.05 33.13
N GLY A 76 0.47 14.33 32.43
CA GLY A 76 0.35 14.10 30.99
C GLY A 76 -0.39 12.81 30.62
N HIS A 77 -0.43 12.49 29.32
CA HIS A 77 -1.09 11.28 28.81
C HIS A 77 -0.09 10.13 28.66
N PRO A 78 -0.45 8.89 29.04
CA PRO A 78 0.38 7.71 28.78
C PRO A 78 0.62 7.52 27.28
N ALA A 79 1.77 6.95 26.91
CA ALA A 79 2.09 6.65 25.52
C ALA A 79 1.07 5.66 24.89
N ILE A 80 0.66 4.66 25.67
CA ILE A 80 -0.37 3.70 25.28
C ILE A 80 -1.74 4.21 25.76
N ALA A 81 -2.63 4.51 24.83
CA ALA A 81 -4.00 4.94 25.14
C ALA A 81 -4.91 3.79 25.61
N TYR A 82 -4.61 2.55 25.22
CA TYR A 82 -5.45 1.39 25.47
C TYR A 82 -4.87 0.45 26.53
N ASP A 83 -5.56 0.30 27.66
CA ASP A 83 -5.05 -0.49 28.80
C ASP A 83 -4.80 -1.96 28.46
N TRP A 84 -5.65 -2.58 27.63
CA TRP A 84 -5.46 -3.96 27.18
C TRP A 84 -4.13 -4.16 26.44
N TYR A 85 -3.72 -3.16 25.66
CA TYR A 85 -2.46 -3.21 24.93
C TYR A 85 -1.27 -2.96 25.87
N ARG A 86 -1.43 -2.11 26.88
CA ARG A 86 -0.43 -1.95 27.94
C ARG A 86 -0.21 -3.25 28.69
N HIS A 87 -1.28 -3.94 29.10
CA HIS A 87 -1.19 -5.24 29.76
C HIS A 87 -0.52 -6.29 28.87
N PHE A 88 -0.80 -6.29 27.57
CA PHE A 88 -0.13 -7.15 26.60
C PHE A 88 1.39 -6.90 26.56
N LEU A 89 1.83 -5.63 26.45
CA LEU A 89 3.26 -5.31 26.45
C LEU A 89 3.93 -5.61 27.81
N SER A 90 3.25 -5.33 28.92
CA SER A 90 3.73 -5.71 30.27
C SER A 90 3.91 -7.22 30.38
N PHE A 91 2.94 -8.01 29.92
CA PHE A 91 3.04 -9.47 29.89
C PHE A 91 4.27 -9.95 29.09
N MET A 92 4.54 -9.36 27.92
CA MET A 92 5.72 -9.68 27.12
C MET A 92 7.04 -9.30 27.83
N LEU A 93 7.05 -8.17 28.54
CA LEU A 93 8.19 -7.72 29.33
C LEU A 93 8.50 -8.67 30.49
N ASP A 94 7.48 -9.08 31.23
CA ASP A 94 7.60 -9.97 32.39
C ASP A 94 8.14 -11.35 32.00
N HIS A 95 7.84 -11.82 30.79
CA HIS A 95 8.36 -13.07 30.25
C HIS A 95 9.70 -12.92 29.50
N GLY A 96 10.27 -11.72 29.43
CA GLY A 96 11.56 -11.49 28.77
C GLY A 96 11.57 -11.72 27.26
N TRP A 97 10.42 -11.60 26.58
CA TRP A 97 10.27 -11.94 25.16
C TRP A 97 11.03 -11.02 24.20
N ALA A 98 11.49 -9.87 24.68
CA ALA A 98 12.31 -8.94 23.90
C ALA A 98 13.51 -9.64 23.21
N VAL A 99 14.08 -10.67 23.85
CA VAL A 99 15.25 -11.43 23.37
C VAL A 99 15.05 -12.03 21.98
N TRP A 100 13.88 -12.64 21.73
CA TRP A 100 13.58 -13.27 20.44
C TRP A 100 12.70 -12.40 19.55
N PHE A 101 11.89 -11.52 20.16
CA PHE A 101 10.98 -10.63 19.43
C PHE A 101 11.73 -9.49 18.72
N GLY A 102 12.84 -9.00 19.29
CA GLY A 102 13.69 -8.00 18.64
C GLY A 102 14.23 -8.46 17.29
N PRO A 103 14.96 -9.60 17.22
CA PRO A 103 15.39 -10.17 15.95
C PRO A 103 14.24 -10.46 14.98
N LEU A 104 13.10 -10.96 15.49
CA LEU A 104 11.92 -11.23 14.68
C LEU A 104 11.40 -9.97 13.97
N ILE A 105 11.31 -8.84 14.67
CA ILE A 105 10.90 -7.57 14.07
C ILE A 105 11.94 -7.11 13.05
N ALA A 106 13.23 -7.10 13.38
CA ALA A 106 14.27 -6.62 12.48
C ALA A 106 14.28 -7.40 11.14
N VAL A 107 14.17 -8.73 11.22
CA VAL A 107 14.06 -9.61 10.05
C VAL A 107 12.71 -9.39 9.34
N GLY A 108 11.61 -9.30 10.08
CA GLY A 108 10.27 -9.11 9.55
C GLY A 108 10.13 -7.82 8.73
N GLU A 109 10.58 -6.69 9.28
CA GLU A 109 10.62 -5.40 8.60
C GLU A 109 11.43 -5.46 7.30
N THR A 110 12.61 -6.09 7.37
CA THR A 110 13.50 -6.24 6.21
C THR A 110 12.86 -7.08 5.11
N LEU A 111 12.30 -8.23 5.47
CA LEU A 111 11.63 -9.13 4.52
C LEU A 111 10.38 -8.49 3.91
N VAL A 112 9.59 -7.77 4.71
CA VAL A 112 8.45 -6.99 4.21
C VAL A 112 8.92 -5.92 3.23
N GLY A 113 9.99 -5.20 3.55
CA GLY A 113 10.59 -4.20 2.65
C GLY A 113 11.04 -4.80 1.32
N ILE A 114 11.78 -5.91 1.34
CA ILE A 114 12.24 -6.62 0.13
C ILE A 114 11.06 -7.15 -0.68
N ALA A 115 10.12 -7.83 -0.02
CA ALA A 115 8.94 -8.39 -0.67
C ALA A 115 8.10 -7.28 -1.33
N LEU A 116 7.93 -6.15 -0.64
CA LEU A 116 7.28 -4.98 -1.20
C LEU A 116 8.10 -4.35 -2.33
N LEU A 117 9.43 -4.29 -2.32
CA LEU A 117 10.19 -3.71 -3.44
C LEU A 117 10.22 -4.60 -4.69
N VAL A 118 10.38 -5.90 -4.51
CA VAL A 118 10.42 -6.88 -5.60
C VAL A 118 9.03 -7.23 -6.12
N GLY A 119 8.01 -7.12 -5.27
CA GLY A 119 6.61 -7.35 -5.61
C GLY A 119 6.30 -8.82 -5.53
N PHE A 120 6.75 -9.45 -4.45
CA PHE A 120 6.59 -10.86 -4.15
C PHE A 120 5.58 -11.00 -3.00
N PHE A 121 4.42 -11.57 -3.32
CA PHE A 121 3.25 -11.61 -2.45
C PHE A 121 2.89 -10.23 -1.86
N THR A 122 2.77 -9.23 -2.73
CA THR A 122 2.57 -7.81 -2.38
C THR A 122 1.44 -7.60 -1.39
N GLY A 123 0.30 -8.26 -1.58
CA GLY A 123 -0.83 -8.15 -0.65
C GLY A 123 -0.52 -8.65 0.76
N ILE A 124 0.20 -9.77 0.87
CA ILE A 124 0.62 -10.36 2.15
C ILE A 124 1.68 -9.48 2.82
N ALA A 125 2.68 -9.03 2.06
CA ALA A 125 3.72 -8.14 2.57
C ALA A 125 3.13 -6.81 3.07
N ALA A 126 2.17 -6.23 2.33
CA ALA A 126 1.47 -5.02 2.72
C ALA A 126 0.60 -5.22 3.98
N PHE A 127 -0.04 -6.38 4.14
CA PHE A 127 -0.75 -6.73 5.37
C PHE A 127 0.18 -6.74 6.59
N PHE A 128 1.32 -7.45 6.52
CA PHE A 128 2.26 -7.50 7.64
C PHE A 128 2.88 -6.13 7.93
N GLY A 129 3.20 -5.34 6.90
CA GLY A 129 3.63 -3.95 7.07
C GLY A 129 2.57 -3.11 7.78
N ALA A 130 1.32 -3.12 7.30
CA ALA A 130 0.23 -2.38 7.96
C ALA A 130 0.00 -2.84 9.40
N PHE A 131 0.08 -4.15 9.67
CA PHE A 131 -0.06 -4.73 10.99
C PHE A 131 1.05 -4.28 11.95
N MET A 132 2.32 -4.29 11.53
CA MET A 132 3.43 -3.78 12.34
C MET A 132 3.27 -2.28 12.62
N ASN A 133 2.88 -1.49 11.62
CA ASN A 133 2.60 -0.06 11.79
C ASN A 133 1.52 0.19 12.84
N TRP A 134 0.44 -0.58 12.80
CA TRP A 134 -0.63 -0.49 13.78
C TRP A 134 -0.13 -0.79 15.21
N ASN A 135 0.68 -1.83 15.39
CA ASN A 135 1.28 -2.16 16.70
C ASN A 135 2.22 -1.04 17.21
N PHE A 136 3.00 -0.42 16.32
CA PHE A 136 3.84 0.72 16.70
C PHE A 136 3.03 1.93 17.15
N MET A 137 1.91 2.21 16.46
CA MET A 137 1.00 3.29 16.85
C MET A 137 0.31 3.00 18.19
N LEU A 138 -0.13 1.76 18.42
CA LEU A 138 -0.69 1.35 19.71
C LEU A 138 0.31 1.48 20.86
N ALA A 139 1.61 1.31 20.58
CA ALA A 139 2.70 1.53 21.53
C ALA A 139 3.06 3.01 21.76
N GLY A 140 2.36 3.95 21.09
CA GLY A 140 2.52 5.39 21.29
C GLY A 140 3.46 6.09 20.30
N THR A 141 3.84 5.44 19.18
CA THR A 141 4.66 6.10 18.15
C THR A 141 3.79 6.71 17.05
N ALA A 142 3.90 8.02 16.85
CA ALA A 142 3.00 8.78 15.97
C ALA A 142 3.69 9.52 14.81
N SER A 143 4.95 9.20 14.48
CA SER A 143 5.71 9.90 13.43
C SER A 143 5.19 9.57 12.02
N THR A 144 6.00 9.01 11.12
CA THR A 144 5.60 8.66 9.75
C THR A 144 4.66 7.45 9.67
N ASN A 145 4.46 6.76 10.79
CA ASN A 145 3.71 5.50 10.90
C ASN A 145 2.27 5.55 10.38
N PRO A 146 1.44 6.58 10.66
CA PRO A 146 0.07 6.63 10.14
C PRO A 146 0.01 6.68 8.61
N VAL A 147 0.96 7.40 7.98
CA VAL A 147 1.03 7.50 6.52
C VAL A 147 1.46 6.17 5.90
N LEU A 148 2.51 5.54 6.45
CA LEU A 148 2.98 4.23 5.97
C LEU A 148 1.92 3.15 6.16
N GLY A 149 1.20 3.15 7.29
CA GLY A 149 0.11 2.22 7.58
C GLY A 149 -1.06 2.40 6.61
N LEU A 150 -1.49 3.64 6.35
CA LEU A 150 -2.58 3.93 5.41
C LEU A 150 -2.22 3.48 3.99
N ILE A 151 -1.02 3.82 3.51
CA ILE A 151 -0.57 3.39 2.17
C ILE A 151 -0.47 1.85 2.12
N GLY A 152 0.04 1.22 3.18
CA GLY A 152 0.08 -0.24 3.32
C GLY A 152 -1.29 -0.89 3.18
N ILE A 153 -2.32 -0.35 3.86
CA ILE A 153 -3.71 -0.85 3.76
C ILE A 153 -4.25 -0.69 2.33
N LEU A 154 -3.99 0.44 1.67
CA LEU A 154 -4.44 0.66 0.30
C LEU A 154 -3.76 -0.31 -0.68
N VAL A 155 -2.46 -0.55 -0.52
CA VAL A 155 -1.70 -1.54 -1.31
C VAL A 155 -2.22 -2.96 -1.05
N MET A 156 -2.57 -3.29 0.20
CA MET A 156 -3.17 -4.57 0.57
C MET A 156 -4.53 -4.77 -0.12
N ILE A 157 -5.38 -3.76 -0.15
CA ILE A 157 -6.67 -3.81 -0.88
C ILE A 157 -6.42 -3.96 -2.40
N ALA A 158 -5.40 -3.27 -2.92
CA ALA A 158 -4.98 -3.30 -4.31
C ALA A 158 -4.12 -4.51 -4.69
N TRP A 159 -4.06 -5.57 -3.89
CA TRP A 159 -3.13 -6.69 -4.07
C TRP A 159 -3.15 -7.33 -5.48
N LYS A 160 -4.31 -7.33 -6.16
CA LYS A 160 -4.46 -7.87 -7.53
C LYS A 160 -3.69 -7.06 -8.57
N THR A 161 -3.54 -5.76 -8.35
CA THR A 161 -2.99 -4.80 -9.30
C THR A 161 -1.62 -4.28 -8.88
N ALA A 162 -1.36 -4.20 -7.58
CA ALA A 162 -0.14 -3.65 -7.01
C ALA A 162 1.12 -4.46 -7.32
N GLY A 163 0.96 -5.78 -7.46
CA GLY A 163 2.03 -6.70 -7.85
C GLY A 163 2.29 -6.81 -9.36
N TRP A 164 1.54 -6.08 -10.20
CA TRP A 164 1.61 -6.24 -11.65
C TRP A 164 3.00 -5.89 -12.23
N TRP A 165 3.61 -4.83 -11.73
CA TRP A 165 5.00 -4.46 -12.02
C TRP A 165 5.96 -5.09 -11.00
N GLY A 166 5.89 -6.41 -10.82
CA GLY A 166 6.68 -7.17 -9.84
C GLY A 166 6.61 -8.67 -10.09
N LEU A 167 7.17 -9.46 -9.16
CA LEU A 167 7.16 -10.92 -9.27
C LEU A 167 5.75 -11.54 -9.20
N ASP A 168 4.78 -10.85 -8.61
CA ASP A 168 3.37 -11.27 -8.52
C ASP A 168 2.71 -11.53 -9.86
N ARG A 169 3.21 -10.89 -10.93
CA ARG A 169 2.79 -11.20 -12.30
C ARG A 169 3.08 -12.66 -12.69
N LEU A 170 4.13 -13.25 -12.12
CA LEU A 170 4.54 -14.63 -12.37
C LEU A 170 4.06 -15.55 -11.23
N THR A 171 4.19 -15.12 -9.97
CA THR A 171 3.90 -15.98 -8.82
C THR A 171 2.40 -16.17 -8.61
N LEU A 172 1.55 -15.16 -8.83
CA LEU A 172 0.10 -15.31 -8.61
C LEU A 172 -0.56 -16.32 -9.58
N PRO A 173 -0.24 -16.35 -10.89
CA PRO A 173 -0.73 -17.42 -11.76
C PRO A 173 -0.20 -18.81 -11.38
N LEU A 174 1.05 -18.89 -10.86
CA LEU A 174 1.71 -20.14 -10.51
C LEU A 174 1.14 -20.75 -9.21
N PHE A 175 1.13 -19.98 -8.12
CA PHE A 175 0.67 -20.43 -6.81
C PHE A 175 -0.85 -20.29 -6.64
N GLY A 176 -1.44 -19.25 -7.22
CA GLY A 176 -2.84 -18.91 -7.03
C GLY A 176 -3.10 -18.10 -5.76
N ALA A 177 -4.38 -17.89 -5.48
CA ALA A 177 -4.88 -17.35 -4.22
C ALA A 177 -5.47 -18.50 -3.37
N PRO A 178 -5.66 -18.32 -2.05
CA PRO A 178 -6.22 -19.38 -1.19
C PRO A 178 -7.56 -19.97 -1.67
N TRP A 179 -8.38 -19.16 -2.35
CA TRP A 179 -9.67 -19.56 -2.94
C TRP A 179 -9.58 -19.96 -4.41
N GLN A 180 -8.44 -19.79 -5.08
CA GLN A 180 -8.26 -20.13 -6.47
C GLN A 180 -6.86 -20.67 -6.72
N ARG A 181 -6.74 -21.99 -6.87
CA ARG A 181 -5.47 -22.69 -7.10
C ARG A 181 -4.79 -22.17 -8.36
N GLY A 182 -3.46 -22.00 -8.28
CA GLY A 182 -2.63 -21.67 -9.43
C GLY A 182 -2.25 -22.90 -10.26
N THR A 183 -1.56 -22.67 -11.37
CA THR A 183 -1.21 -23.73 -12.32
C THR A 183 -0.31 -24.82 -11.72
N LEU A 184 0.53 -24.50 -10.73
CA LEU A 184 1.39 -25.48 -10.03
C LEU A 184 0.58 -26.50 -9.21
N PHE A 185 -0.65 -26.16 -8.83
CA PHE A 185 -1.53 -27.01 -8.02
C PHE A 185 -2.77 -27.47 -8.79
N GLY A 186 -2.66 -27.55 -10.13
CA GLY A 186 -3.73 -28.03 -11.02
C GLY A 186 -4.85 -27.02 -11.29
N GLY A 187 -4.63 -25.73 -11.02
CA GLY A 187 -5.55 -24.65 -11.38
C GLY A 187 -5.56 -24.35 -12.88
N LYS A 188 -6.71 -23.87 -13.39
CA LYS A 188 -6.82 -23.42 -14.80
C LYS A 188 -5.96 -22.17 -15.01
N THR A 189 -5.25 -22.09 -16.14
CA THR A 189 -4.43 -20.94 -16.55
C THR A 189 -5.26 -19.65 -16.50
N MET A 190 -4.84 -18.70 -15.65
CA MET A 190 -5.51 -17.39 -15.49
C MET A 190 -5.19 -16.41 -16.62
N LEU A 191 -4.21 -16.73 -17.46
CA LEU A 191 -3.88 -15.96 -18.66
C LEU A 191 -4.94 -16.25 -19.73
N GLY A 192 -5.96 -15.39 -19.82
CA GLY A 192 -6.71 -15.24 -21.06
C GLY A 192 -5.79 -14.75 -22.19
N PRO A 193 -6.15 -14.97 -23.47
CA PRO A 193 -5.34 -14.50 -24.60
C PRO A 193 -5.07 -12.99 -24.47
N PRO A 194 -3.90 -12.50 -24.94
CA PRO A 194 -3.60 -11.09 -24.93
C PRO A 194 -4.76 -10.36 -25.59
N THR A 195 -5.43 -9.45 -24.89
CA THR A 195 -6.49 -8.65 -25.51
C THR A 195 -5.88 -7.86 -26.66
N GLU A 196 -6.19 -8.29 -27.88
CA GLU A 196 -5.81 -7.62 -29.12
C GLU A 196 -6.23 -6.14 -29.09
N GLY A 197 -5.35 -5.25 -29.52
CA GLY A 197 -5.77 -3.99 -30.16
C GLY A 197 -5.91 -2.72 -29.32
N ARG A 198 -5.28 -2.58 -28.13
CA ARG A 198 -5.01 -1.24 -27.58
C ARG A 198 -3.53 -0.93 -27.69
N GLY A 199 -3.16 -0.12 -28.69
CA GLY A 199 -1.77 0.33 -28.87
C GLY A 199 -1.21 0.90 -27.57
N LEU A 200 -0.20 0.24 -27.02
CA LEU A 200 0.44 0.52 -25.73
C LEU A 200 0.89 1.98 -25.59
N LEU A 201 1.18 2.63 -26.71
CA LEU A 201 1.74 3.97 -26.78
C LEU A 201 0.74 5.08 -26.42
N ARG A 202 -0.54 4.95 -26.78
CA ARG A 202 -1.52 6.03 -26.53
C ARG A 202 -1.85 6.24 -25.04
N PRO A 203 -2.13 5.18 -24.25
CA PRO A 203 -2.28 5.33 -22.81
C PRO A 203 -1.04 5.94 -22.16
N ILE A 204 0.15 5.48 -22.55
CA ILE A 204 1.43 6.00 -22.03
C ILE A 204 1.57 7.50 -22.35
N THR A 205 1.25 7.94 -23.56
CA THR A 205 1.33 9.37 -23.90
C THR A 205 0.33 10.23 -23.10
N GLU A 206 -0.88 9.74 -22.84
CA GLU A 206 -1.88 10.45 -22.03
C GLU A 206 -1.42 10.56 -20.57
N TRP A 207 -0.80 9.50 -20.03
CA TRP A 207 -0.21 9.47 -18.70
C TRP A 207 0.97 10.43 -18.55
N LEU A 208 1.89 10.45 -19.51
CA LEU A 208 3.02 11.36 -19.51
C LEU A 208 2.56 12.82 -19.53
N LEU A 209 1.48 13.14 -20.26
CA LEU A 209 0.90 14.48 -20.31
C LEU A 209 0.25 14.89 -18.98
N MET A 210 -0.43 13.97 -18.29
CA MET A 210 -0.98 14.22 -16.95
C MET A 210 0.13 14.45 -15.92
N LEU A 211 1.18 13.62 -15.91
CA LEU A 211 2.33 13.76 -15.02
C LEU A 211 3.09 15.06 -15.30
N ALA A 212 3.26 15.42 -16.57
CA ALA A 212 3.82 16.70 -16.97
C ALA A 212 2.96 17.88 -16.46
N GLY A 213 1.63 17.81 -16.61
CA GLY A 213 0.71 18.82 -16.08
C GLY A 213 0.80 18.99 -14.57
N VAL A 214 0.83 17.89 -13.82
CA VAL A 214 1.02 17.91 -12.36
C VAL A 214 2.39 18.46 -11.97
N GLY A 215 3.46 18.07 -12.68
CA GLY A 215 4.81 18.59 -12.48
C GLY A 215 4.90 20.10 -12.72
N ILE A 216 4.28 20.60 -13.78
CA ILE A 216 4.19 22.03 -14.09
C ILE A 216 3.44 22.80 -12.99
N ALA A 217 2.35 22.24 -12.46
CA ALA A 217 1.60 22.84 -11.36
C ALA A 217 2.44 22.91 -10.07
N ILE A 218 3.18 21.86 -9.75
CA ILE A 218 4.09 21.83 -8.58
C ILE A 218 5.21 22.87 -8.74
N TYR A 219 5.82 22.95 -9.93
CA TYR A 219 6.82 23.97 -10.23
C TYR A 219 6.25 25.38 -10.08
N ALA A 220 5.07 25.66 -10.62
CA ALA A 220 4.41 26.96 -10.52
C ALA A 220 4.11 27.36 -9.06
N LEU A 221 3.70 26.40 -8.22
CA LEU A 221 3.46 26.66 -6.79
C LEU A 221 4.73 26.99 -6.00
N LYS A 222 5.86 26.39 -6.39
CA LYS A 222 7.16 26.60 -5.72
C LYS A 222 7.88 27.86 -6.20
N GLU A 223 7.92 28.07 -7.52
CA GLU A 223 8.88 28.99 -8.13
C GLU A 223 8.25 30.27 -8.69
N LEU A 224 6.94 30.27 -8.97
CA LEU A 224 6.25 31.42 -9.56
C LEU A 224 5.46 32.21 -8.51
N ARG A 225 5.29 33.52 -8.77
CA ARG A 225 4.50 34.45 -7.95
C ARG A 225 3.68 35.37 -8.86
N GLY A 226 2.51 35.79 -8.39
CA GLY A 226 1.68 36.79 -9.07
C GLY A 226 0.94 36.26 -10.31
N PRO A 227 0.62 37.10 -11.30
CA PRO A 227 -0.29 36.75 -12.40
C PRO A 227 0.23 35.61 -13.30
N THR A 228 1.56 35.45 -13.40
CA THR A 228 2.20 34.35 -14.15
C THR A 228 2.00 32.99 -13.47
N GLN A 229 1.90 32.95 -12.14
CA GLN A 229 1.59 31.73 -11.40
C GLN A 229 0.18 31.25 -11.71
N VAL A 230 -0.79 32.18 -11.73
CA VAL A 230 -2.20 31.87 -12.01
C VAL A 230 -2.37 31.35 -13.43
N SER A 231 -1.75 31.99 -14.43
CA SER A 231 -1.86 31.55 -15.83
C SER A 231 -1.26 30.15 -16.06
N VAL A 232 -0.11 29.86 -15.44
CA VAL A 232 0.53 28.54 -15.55
C VAL A 232 -0.29 27.47 -14.83
N LEU A 233 -0.87 27.77 -13.67
CA LEU A 233 -1.76 26.84 -12.96
C LEU A 233 -3.03 26.54 -13.75
N CYS A 234 -3.67 27.55 -14.35
CA CYS A 234 -4.84 27.35 -15.21
C CYS A 234 -4.50 26.49 -16.44
N THR A 235 -3.33 26.69 -17.04
CA THR A 235 -2.87 25.92 -18.20
C THR A 235 -2.59 24.46 -17.83
N ALA A 236 -1.92 24.23 -16.69
CA ALA A 236 -1.68 22.89 -16.16
C ALA A 236 -3.00 22.17 -15.82
N ALA A 237 -3.94 22.88 -15.19
CA ALA A 237 -5.27 22.34 -14.87
C ALA A 237 -6.06 21.97 -16.14
N ALA A 238 -6.02 22.82 -17.18
CA ALA A 238 -6.66 22.54 -18.46
C ALA A 238 -6.05 21.32 -19.16
N LEU A 239 -4.72 21.17 -19.14
CA LEU A 239 -4.03 20.01 -19.72
C LEU A 239 -4.46 18.71 -19.03
N VAL A 240 -4.48 18.69 -17.70
CA VAL A 240 -4.93 17.54 -16.91
C VAL A 240 -6.42 17.26 -17.12
N ALA A 241 -7.26 18.29 -17.19
CA ALA A 241 -8.69 18.15 -17.41
C ALA A 241 -9.02 17.60 -18.80
N VAL A 242 -8.38 18.10 -19.86
CA VAL A 242 -8.63 17.66 -21.25
C VAL A 242 -8.15 16.23 -21.47
N THR A 243 -6.95 15.90 -20.97
CA THR A 243 -6.42 14.53 -21.05
C THR A 243 -7.25 13.56 -20.21
N GLY A 244 -7.65 13.97 -19.00
CA GLY A 244 -8.51 13.19 -18.11
C GLY A 244 -9.93 12.98 -18.61
N LEU A 245 -10.54 14.01 -19.19
CA LEU A 245 -11.89 13.91 -19.77
C LEU A 245 -11.87 13.06 -21.04
N GLY A 246 -10.87 13.23 -21.91
CA GLY A 246 -10.70 12.39 -23.10
C GLY A 246 -10.53 10.91 -22.76
N TRP A 247 -9.75 10.61 -21.72
CA TRP A 247 -9.61 9.28 -21.15
C TRP A 247 -10.95 8.77 -20.59
N ALA A 248 -11.66 9.56 -19.78
CA ALA A 248 -12.93 9.19 -19.17
C ALA A 248 -14.05 8.91 -20.21
N VAL A 249 -14.15 9.73 -21.25
CA VAL A 249 -15.13 9.55 -22.35
C VAL A 249 -14.84 8.29 -23.15
N ARG A 250 -13.58 8.02 -23.48
CA ARG A 250 -13.18 6.78 -24.19
C ARG A 250 -13.45 5.54 -23.35
N LEU A 251 -13.22 5.65 -22.05
CA LEU A 251 -13.55 4.60 -21.11
C LEU A 251 -15.06 4.33 -21.02
N ALA A 252 -15.90 5.36 -21.02
CA ALA A 252 -17.34 5.21 -21.11
C ALA A 252 -17.76 4.52 -22.43
N ALA A 253 -17.17 4.91 -23.57
CA ALA A 253 -17.46 4.29 -24.86
C ALA A 253 -17.04 2.81 -24.93
N SER A 254 -15.98 2.40 -24.23
CA SER A 254 -15.52 1.00 -24.21
C SER A 254 -16.45 0.04 -23.45
N THR A 255 -17.37 0.57 -22.63
CA THR A 255 -18.33 -0.22 -21.85
C THR A 255 -19.64 -0.53 -22.59
N GLN A 256 -19.87 0.07 -23.77
CA GLN A 256 -21.10 -0.11 -24.56
C GLN A 256 -20.97 -1.10 -25.74
N ARG A 257 -19.82 -1.76 -25.95
CA ARG A 257 -19.73 -2.81 -26.96
C ARG A 257 -20.36 -4.10 -26.42
N PRO A 258 -21.47 -4.61 -27.02
CA PRO A 258 -22.01 -5.91 -26.64
C PRO A 258 -20.98 -6.99 -26.97
N ARG A 259 -20.88 -7.99 -26.08
CA ARG A 259 -20.11 -9.22 -26.32
C ARG A 259 -20.79 -10.08 -27.38
#